data_AF-A0A941AWH7-F1
#
_entry.id   AF-A0A941AWH7-F1
#
_cell.length_a   1.000
_cell.length_b   1.000
_cell.length_c   1.000
_cell.angle_alpha   90.00
_cell.angle_beta   90.00
_cell.angle_gamma   90.00
#
_symmetry.space_group_name_H-M   'P 1'
#
loop_
_entity.id
_entity.type
_entity.pdbx_description
1 polymer ?
#
loop_
_entity_poly.entity_id
_entity_poly.type
_entity_poly.pdbx_seq_one_letter_code
_entity_poly.pdbx_strand_id
1 'polypeptide(L)'
;MKFFTPLKTAVLITLLSYLILNSIVIFNGNRYKKELSKFDLNQDGFFTENEMSEQQQKAMEKVAHDTSRTFAPFTLIPVAVLLGYITYNVQKKKNKK
;
A
#
# COMPACT_ATOMS: atom_id res chain seq x y z
N MET A 1 -1.35 10.93 -32.95
CA MET A 1 -1.14 10.68 -31.50
C MET A 1 0.35 10.44 -31.28
N LYS A 2 1.09 11.35 -30.61
CA LYS A 2 2.53 11.14 -30.35
C LYS A 2 2.68 10.02 -29.32
N PHE A 3 3.06 8.82 -29.75
CA PHE A 3 3.39 7.73 -28.84
C PHE A 3 4.54 8.17 -27.93
N PHE A 4 4.33 8.11 -26.62
CA PHE A 4 5.42 8.28 -25.66
C PHE A 4 6.49 7.21 -25.94
N THR A 5 7.76 7.59 -25.88
CA THR A 5 8.87 6.64 -26.02
C THR A 5 8.76 5.53 -24.96
N PRO A 6 9.19 4.28 -25.25
CA PRO A 6 9.13 3.16 -24.30
C PRO A 6 9.76 3.46 -22.93
N LEU A 7 10.76 4.35 -22.89
CA LEU A 7 11.38 4.80 -21.65
C LEU A 7 10.44 5.70 -20.82
N LYS A 8 9.83 6.72 -21.44
CA LYS A 8 8.88 7.63 -20.78
C LYS A 8 7.68 6.88 -20.21
N THR A 9 7.14 5.92 -20.96
CA THR A 9 6.03 5.09 -20.48
C THR A 9 6.44 4.21 -19.31
N ALA A 10 7.62 3.58 -19.36
CA ALA A 10 8.14 2.77 -18.25
C ALA A 10 8.33 3.60 -16.96
N VAL A 11 8.94 4.78 -17.06
CA VAL A 11 9.11 5.69 -15.91
C VAL A 11 7.76 6.09 -15.33
N LEU A 12 6.79 6.45 -16.19
CA LEU A 12 5.44 6.79 -15.74
C LEU A 12 4.77 5.63 -15.00
N ILE A 13 4.88 4.41 -15.51
CA ILE A 13 4.33 3.21 -14.86
C ILE A 13 5.01 2.92 -13.53
N THR A 14 6.32 3.08 -13.42
CA THR A 14 7.03 2.94 -12.13
C THR A 14 6.53 3.95 -11.11
N LEU A 15 6.39 5.22 -11.49
CA LEU A 15 5.90 6.26 -10.56
C LEU A 15 4.45 6.00 -10.14
N LEU A 16 3.57 5.67 -11.09
CA LEU A 16 2.16 5.39 -10.80
C LEU A 16 2.00 4.14 -9.93
N SER A 17 2.70 3.05 -10.24
CA SER A 17 2.64 1.84 -9.43
C SER A 17 3.18 2.06 -8.01
N TYR A 18 4.28 2.81 -7.86
CA TYR A 18 4.78 3.20 -6.55
C TYR A 18 3.73 3.96 -5.72
N LEU A 19 3.10 4.98 -6.32
CA LEU A 19 2.07 5.78 -5.64
C LEU A 19 0.84 4.95 -5.28
N ILE A 20 0.34 4.12 -6.21
CA ILE A 20 -0.82 3.25 -5.99
C ILE A 20 -0.57 2.25 -4.87
N LEU A 21 0.56 1.54 -4.90
CA LEU A 21 0.89 0.52 -3.90
C LEU A 21 1.03 1.13 -2.50
N ASN A 22 1.69 2.29 -2.37
CA ASN A 22 1.78 3.00 -1.10
C ASN A 22 0.41 3.52 -0.63
N SER A 23 -0.43 3.99 -1.56
CA SER A 23 -1.79 4.45 -1.22
C SER A 23 -2.65 3.31 -0.66
N ILE A 24 -2.53 2.10 -1.21
CA ILE A 24 -3.22 0.90 -0.69
C ILE A 24 -2.75 0.59 0.73
N VAL A 25 -1.44 0.67 1.00
CA VAL A 25 -0.88 0.44 2.33
C VAL A 25 -1.43 1.44 3.35
N ILE A 26 -1.43 2.74 3.01
CA ILE A 26 -1.97 3.80 3.87
C ILE A 26 -3.47 3.60 4.11
N PHE A 27 -4.22 3.30 3.05
CA PHE A 27 -5.66 3.07 3.15
C PHE A 27 -6.00 1.89 4.06
N ASN A 28 -5.29 0.77 3.92
CA ASN A 28 -5.48 -0.39 4.80
C ASN A 28 -5.09 -0.08 6.25
N GLY A 29 -4.00 0.65 6.46
CA GLY A 29 -3.60 1.07 7.81
C GLY A 29 -4.66 1.92 8.49
N ASN A 30 -5.23 2.90 7.77
CA ASN A 30 -6.32 3.73 8.26
C ASN A 30 -7.59 2.91 8.52
N ARG A 31 -7.90 1.94 7.66
CA ARG A 31 -9.04 1.04 7.84
C ARG A 31 -8.89 0.21 9.13
N TYR A 32 -7.72 -0.35 9.40
CA TYR A 32 -7.48 -1.14 10.61
C TYR A 32 -7.55 -0.29 11.88
N LYS A 33 -6.97 0.92 11.85
CA LYS A 33 -7.09 1.87 12.98
C LYS A 33 -8.54 2.26 13.23
N LYS A 34 -9.32 2.51 12.18
CA LYS A 34 -10.76 2.80 12.26
C LYS A 34 -11.59 1.59 12.71
N GLU A 35 -11.15 0.38 12.41
CA GLU A 35 -11.80 -0.85 12.91
C GLU A 35 -11.56 -1.00 14.40
N LEU A 36 -10.33 -0.80 14.86
CA LEU A 36 -9.95 -0.85 16.27
C LEU A 36 -10.61 0.26 17.11
N SER A 37 -10.72 1.48 16.56
CA SER A 37 -11.33 2.61 17.27
C SER A 37 -12.83 2.46 17.54
N LYS A 38 -13.49 1.43 16.98
CA LYS A 38 -14.90 1.15 17.28
C LYS A 38 -15.11 0.52 18.64
N PHE A 39 -14.05 -0.06 19.21
CA PHE A 39 -14.10 -0.73 20.51
C PHE A 39 -13.83 0.23 21.67
N ASP A 40 -13.27 1.41 21.39
CA ASP A 40 -13.11 2.51 22.34
C ASP A 40 -14.47 3.24 22.44
N LEU A 41 -15.33 2.76 23.35
CA LEU A 41 -16.72 3.19 23.46
C LEU A 41 -16.83 4.53 24.18
N ASN A 42 -15.91 4.80 25.10
CA ASN A 42 -15.85 6.03 25.87
C ASN A 42 -14.97 7.13 25.21
N GLN A 43 -14.22 6.79 24.16
CA GLN A 43 -13.33 7.67 23.39
C GLN A 43 -12.17 8.25 24.22
N ASP A 44 -11.71 7.52 25.23
CA ASP A 44 -10.59 7.96 26.07
C ASP A 44 -9.21 7.55 25.53
N GLY A 45 -9.18 6.77 24.43
CA GLY A 45 -7.96 6.30 23.78
C GLY A 45 -7.31 5.09 24.44
N PHE A 46 -7.92 4.54 25.49
CA PHE A 46 -7.56 3.30 26.14
C PHE A 46 -8.69 2.27 25.97
N PHE A 47 -8.41 1.03 26.38
CA PHE A 47 -9.42 -0.01 26.42
C PHE A 47 -9.61 -0.46 27.85
N THR A 48 -10.84 -0.39 28.36
CA THR A 48 -11.21 -0.91 29.67
C THR A 48 -11.72 -2.35 29.57
N GLU A 49 -11.83 -3.07 30.70
CA GLU A 49 -12.20 -4.50 30.71
C GLU A 49 -13.51 -4.81 29.96
N ASN A 50 -14.48 -3.89 30.00
CA ASN A 50 -15.76 -4.00 29.30
C ASN A 50 -15.67 -3.75 27.78
N GLU A 51 -14.56 -3.22 27.28
CA GLU A 51 -14.27 -2.97 25.86
C GLU A 51 -13.37 -4.04 25.23
N MET A 52 -12.67 -4.79 26.09
CA MET A 52 -11.78 -5.89 25.72
C MET A 52 -12.59 -7.13 25.34
N SER A 53 -12.83 -7.29 24.04
CA SER A 53 -13.44 -8.49 23.45
C SER A 53 -12.44 -9.23 22.56
N GLU A 54 -12.73 -10.50 22.24
CA GLU A 54 -11.93 -11.26 21.28
C GLU A 54 -11.84 -10.56 19.91
N GLN A 55 -12.89 -9.83 19.52
CA GLN A 55 -12.91 -9.05 18.28
C GLN A 55 -12.00 -7.82 18.37
N GLN A 56 -11.99 -7.14 19.53
CA GLN A 56 -11.09 -6.03 19.80
C GLN A 56 -9.63 -6.50 19.74
N GLN A 57 -9.31 -7.65 20.33
CA GLN A 57 -7.97 -8.22 20.30
C GLN A 57 -7.51 -8.54 18.86
N LYS A 58 -8.38 -9.14 18.04
CA LYS A 58 -8.09 -9.38 16.61
C LYS A 58 -7.89 -8.07 15.84
N ALA A 59 -8.65 -7.02 16.15
CA ALA A 59 -8.47 -5.70 15.54
C ALA A 59 -7.14 -5.06 15.99
N MET A 60 -6.75 -5.25 17.26
CA MET A 60 -5.49 -4.78 17.81
C MET A 60 -4.30 -5.46 17.14
N GLU A 61 -4.34 -6.78 16.94
CA GLU A 61 -3.29 -7.52 16.22
C GLU A 61 -3.07 -6.96 14.81
N LYS A 62 -4.14 -6.67 14.06
CA LYS A 62 -4.04 -6.06 12.72
C LYS A 62 -3.34 -4.71 12.75
N VAL A 63 -3.52 -3.93 13.82
CA VAL A 63 -2.86 -2.62 13.99
C VAL A 63 -1.43 -2.80 14.49
N ALA A 64 -1.16 -3.74 15.39
CA ALA A 64 0.14 -4.03 15.97
C ALA A 64 1.18 -4.50 14.92
N HIS A 65 0.73 -5.19 13.87
CA HIS A 65 1.57 -5.52 12.71
C HIS A 65 1.84 -4.29 11.82
N ASP A 66 2.49 -3.24 12.35
CA ASP A 66 2.76 -1.99 11.63
C ASP A 66 4.11 -1.97 10.91
N THR A 67 5.07 -2.83 11.29
CA THR A 67 6.42 -2.88 10.71
C THR A 67 6.39 -2.94 9.18
N SER A 68 5.58 -3.84 8.60
CA SER A 68 5.49 -3.99 7.14
C SER A 68 4.93 -2.74 6.45
N ARG A 69 4.01 -2.02 7.10
CA ARG A 69 3.40 -0.78 6.59
C ARG A 69 4.36 0.40 6.72
N THR A 70 5.09 0.49 7.84
CA THR A 70 6.13 1.51 8.06
C THR A 70 7.24 1.41 7.02
N PHE A 71 7.67 0.20 6.69
CA PHE A 71 8.75 -0.01 5.70
C PHE A 71 8.25 -0.09 4.24
N ALA A 72 6.94 -0.04 3.99
CA ALA A 72 6.35 -0.14 2.65
C ALA A 72 6.94 0.85 1.63
N PRO A 73 7.22 2.13 1.96
CA PRO A 73 7.83 3.06 1.01
C PRO A 73 9.18 2.59 0.48
N PHE A 74 9.93 1.81 1.27
CA PHE A 74 11.23 1.27 0.87
C PHE A 74 11.09 -0.08 0.17
N THR A 75 10.27 -0.98 0.71
CA THR A 75 10.12 -2.35 0.18
C THR A 75 9.35 -2.41 -1.14
N LEU A 76 8.52 -1.40 -1.45
CA LEU A 76 7.77 -1.33 -2.70
C LEU A 76 8.57 -0.74 -3.88
N ILE A 77 9.73 -0.12 -3.64
CA ILE A 77 10.57 0.46 -4.71
C ILE A 77 10.99 -0.63 -5.72
N PRO A 78 11.57 -1.77 -5.31
CA PRO A 78 11.96 -2.83 -6.25
C PRO A 78 10.76 -3.35 -7.08
N VAL A 79 9.58 -3.46 -6.47
CA VAL A 79 8.35 -3.91 -7.14
C VAL A 79 7.92 -2.93 -8.22
N ALA A 80 7.89 -1.63 -7.92
CA ALA A 80 7.54 -0.59 -8.87
C ALA A 80 8.54 -0.48 -10.04
N VAL A 81 9.83 -0.64 -9.74
CA VAL A 81 10.90 -0.67 -10.77
C VAL A 81 10.74 -1.89 -11.68
N LEU A 82 10.44 -3.06 -11.13
CA LEU A 82 10.21 -4.28 -11.90
C LEU A 82 9.02 -4.13 -12.87
N LEU A 83 7.92 -3.51 -12.43
CA LEU A 83 6.75 -3.25 -13.30
C LEU A 83 7.09 -2.31 -14.46
N GLY A 84 7.88 -1.25 -14.22
CA GLY A 84 8.37 -0.37 -15.28
C GLY A 84 9.32 -1.11 -16.24
N TYR A 85 10.21 -1.94 -15.72
CA TYR A 85 11.14 -2.73 -16.52
C TYR A 85 10.41 -3.72 -17.44
N ILE A 86 9.39 -4.42 -16.94
CA ILE A 86 8.54 -5.31 -17.75
C ILE A 86 7.86 -4.50 -18.86
N THR A 87 7.27 -3.36 -18.51
CA THR A 87 6.60 -2.46 -19.46
C THR A 87 7.53 -2.00 -20.57
N TYR A 88 8.75 -1.58 -20.22
CA TYR A 88 9.78 -1.18 -21.19
C TYR A 88 10.07 -2.29 -22.19
N ASN A 89 10.31 -3.51 -21.71
CA ASN A 89 10.65 -4.65 -22.57
C ASN A 89 9.50 -5.04 -23.50
N VAL A 90 8.26 -5.00 -23.02
CA VAL A 90 7.06 -5.26 -23.83
C VAL A 90 6.92 -4.24 -24.95
N GLN A 91 7.06 -2.95 -24.65
CA GLN A 91 6.92 -1.89 -25.66
C GLN A 91 8.09 -1.88 -26.65
N LYS A 92 9.32 -2.08 -26.17
CA LYS A 92 10.51 -2.18 -27.03
C LYS A 92 10.39 -3.33 -28.03
N LYS A 93 9.84 -4.48 -27.62
CA LYS A 93 9.58 -5.62 -28.52
C LYS A 93 8.50 -5.28 -29.56
N LYS A 94 7.44 -4.55 -29.17
CA LYS A 94 6.38 -4.12 -30.11
C LYS A 94 6.88 -3.13 -31.15
N ASN A 95 7.74 -2.17 -30.76
CA ASN A 95 8.26 -1.16 -31.68
C ASN A 95 9.32 -1.69 -32.68
N LYS A 96 9.82 -2.91 -32.47
CA LYS A 96 10.77 -3.58 -33.36
C LYS A 96 10.11 -4.52 -34.38
N LYS A 97 8.82 -4.83 -34.19
CA LYS A 97 7.99 -5.56 -35.16
C LYS A 97 7.29 -4.56 -36.07
#